data_AF-K1SR98-F1
#
_entry.id   AF-K1SR98-F1
#
_cell.length_a   1.000
_cell.length_b   1.000
_cell.length_c   1.000
_cell.angle_alpha   90.00
_cell.angle_beta   90.00
_cell.angle_gamma   90.00
#
_symmetry.space_group_name_H-M   'P 1'
#
loop_
_entity.id
_entity.type
_entity.pdbx_description
1 polymer ?
#
loop_
_entity_poly.entity_id
_entity_poly.type
_entity_poly.pdbx_seq_one_letter_code
_entity_poly.pdbx_strand_id
1 'polypeptide(L)'
;MLIDLVMNHSSNEHEWFKHASKSLRSDPCGAAKDKPCLNDNICPVHDKYIDYYYFTDEKPVGTNSWYRIGSNRWYQAVFSEQMPELNLDNSAVRSEFEKIADFWLEKGAGGFRLDAVKEYFSGNPEKNIEVLNQFMKHCKTVDPKCYVVGEVWESFTNYTKYYSSGIDSVFGFTMAQESGKIAKTINGKGADNSVKSFAQAMVTVEQKLASYSDTAIDAPFIGNHDTNRGAGILGY
;
A
#
# COMPACT_ATOMS: atom_id res chain seq x y z
N MET A 1 -0.40 14.20 -14.65
CA MET A 1 -1.56 13.38 -14.21
C MET A 1 -1.02 12.31 -13.28
N LEU A 2 -1.68 12.05 -12.14
CA LEU A 2 -1.30 10.94 -11.26
C LEU A 2 -2.32 9.81 -11.39
N ILE A 3 -1.86 8.57 -11.23
CA ILE A 3 -2.71 7.37 -11.27
C ILE A 3 -2.64 6.68 -9.92
N ASP A 4 -3.74 6.07 -9.49
CA ASP A 4 -3.77 5.23 -8.31
C ASP A 4 -3.08 3.88 -8.59
N LEU A 5 -2.12 3.50 -7.75
CA LEU A 5 -1.40 2.24 -7.86
C LEU A 5 -1.53 1.47 -6.54
N VAL A 6 -2.37 0.43 -6.59
CA VAL A 6 -2.66 -0.45 -5.47
C VAL A 6 -1.67 -1.60 -5.45
N MET A 7 -0.61 -1.48 -4.64
CA MET A 7 0.44 -2.51 -4.57
C MET A 7 0.18 -3.60 -3.53
N ASN A 8 -0.68 -3.29 -2.55
CA ASN A 8 -0.90 -4.12 -1.38
C ASN A 8 -1.63 -5.43 -1.70
N HIS A 9 -2.63 -5.35 -2.58
CA HIS A 9 -3.53 -6.46 -2.86
C HIS A 9 -3.97 -6.43 -4.32
N SER A 10 -4.46 -7.57 -4.83
CA SER A 10 -5.16 -7.64 -6.11
C SER A 10 -6.60 -8.11 -5.90
N SER A 11 -7.44 -8.06 -6.93
CA SER A 11 -8.72 -8.78 -6.90
C SER A 11 -8.48 -10.29 -6.83
N ASN A 12 -9.37 -11.03 -6.16
CA ASN A 12 -9.44 -12.50 -6.24
C ASN A 12 -9.84 -13.01 -7.64
N GLU A 13 -10.33 -12.13 -8.52
CA GLU A 13 -10.56 -12.42 -9.94
C GLU A 13 -9.34 -12.14 -10.82
N HIS A 14 -8.24 -11.65 -10.25
CA HIS A 14 -6.99 -11.43 -10.96
C HIS A 14 -6.39 -12.77 -11.42
N GLU A 15 -5.83 -12.80 -12.63
CA GLU A 15 -5.29 -14.05 -13.22
C GLU A 15 -4.22 -14.69 -12.33
N TRP A 16 -3.35 -13.91 -11.68
CA TRP A 16 -2.37 -14.44 -10.74
C TRP A 16 -3.03 -15.23 -9.59
N PHE A 17 -4.05 -14.66 -8.96
CA PHE A 17 -4.74 -15.32 -7.84
C PHE A 17 -5.54 -16.54 -8.30
N LYS A 18 -6.29 -16.43 -9.42
CA LYS A 18 -7.04 -17.57 -9.97
C LYS A 18 -6.13 -18.73 -10.34
N HIS A 19 -4.97 -18.43 -10.91
CA HIS A 19 -3.96 -19.43 -11.27
C HIS A 19 -3.40 -20.11 -10.02
N ALA A 20 -2.90 -19.34 -9.04
CA ALA A 20 -2.40 -19.85 -7.77
C ALA A 20 -3.44 -20.70 -7.02
N SER A 21 -4.67 -20.20 -6.91
CA SER A 21 -5.82 -20.88 -6.31
C SER A 21 -6.12 -22.22 -6.97
N LYS A 22 -6.06 -22.28 -8.30
CA LYS A 22 -6.30 -23.50 -9.07
C LYS A 22 -5.17 -24.51 -8.89
N SER A 23 -3.92 -24.05 -8.93
CA SER A 23 -2.74 -24.88 -8.73
C SER A 23 -2.71 -25.51 -7.34
N LEU A 24 -3.06 -24.75 -6.30
CA LEU A 24 -3.14 -25.24 -4.92
C LEU A 24 -4.25 -26.28 -4.67
N ARG A 25 -5.20 -26.44 -5.60
CA ARG A 25 -6.23 -27.50 -5.54
C ARG A 25 -5.79 -28.79 -6.24
N SER A 26 -4.63 -28.78 -6.90
CA SER A 26 -4.11 -29.93 -7.64
C SER A 26 -3.02 -30.65 -6.82
N ASP A 27 -2.84 -31.95 -7.07
CA ASP A 27 -1.77 -32.72 -6.44
C ASP A 27 -0.38 -32.21 -6.92
N PRO A 28 0.59 -31.97 -6.02
CA PRO A 28 1.93 -31.59 -6.43
C PRO A 28 2.60 -32.73 -7.21
N CYS A 29 3.34 -32.38 -8.26
CA CYS A 29 4.17 -33.37 -8.95
C CYS A 29 5.17 -33.99 -7.96
N GLY A 30 5.41 -35.30 -8.07
CA GLY A 30 6.30 -36.02 -7.16
C GLY A 30 5.68 -36.47 -5.83
N ALA A 31 4.41 -36.13 -5.55
CA ALA A 31 3.68 -36.67 -4.38
C ALA A 31 3.53 -38.21 -4.44
N ALA A 32 3.50 -38.78 -5.64
CA ALA A 32 3.63 -40.21 -5.90
C ALA A 32 4.89 -40.42 -6.75
N LYS A 33 5.78 -41.32 -6.32
CA LYS A 33 7.11 -41.56 -6.93
C LYS A 33 7.09 -41.90 -8.43
N ASP A 34 5.93 -42.32 -8.96
CA ASP A 34 5.80 -42.85 -10.33
C ASP A 34 4.81 -42.06 -11.22
N LYS A 35 4.38 -40.85 -10.82
CA LYS A 35 3.48 -40.02 -11.64
C LYS A 35 4.23 -38.85 -12.30
N PRO A 36 4.31 -38.78 -13.64
CA PRO A 36 4.80 -37.58 -14.32
C PRO A 36 3.92 -36.37 -14.00
N CYS A 37 4.52 -35.17 -14.00
CA CYS A 37 3.81 -33.91 -13.76
C CYS A 37 2.66 -33.79 -14.77
N LEU A 38 1.41 -33.85 -14.29
CA LEU A 38 0.23 -33.94 -15.15
C LEU A 38 -0.05 -32.64 -15.91
N ASN A 39 0.53 -31.51 -15.50
CA ASN A 39 0.50 -30.23 -16.21
C ASN A 39 1.49 -29.24 -15.57
N ASP A 40 2.58 -28.89 -16.25
CA ASP A 40 3.55 -27.90 -15.75
C ASP A 40 2.91 -26.54 -15.45
N ASN A 41 1.79 -26.21 -16.10
CA ASN A 41 1.09 -24.94 -15.91
C ASN A 41 0.10 -24.94 -14.74
N ILE A 42 -0.21 -26.06 -14.10
CA ILE A 42 -1.17 -26.11 -12.96
C ILE A 42 -0.52 -26.82 -11.75
N CYS A 43 0.73 -27.26 -11.89
CA CYS A 43 1.44 -27.88 -10.80
C CYS A 43 1.83 -26.83 -9.76
N PRO A 44 1.46 -26.99 -8.47
CA PRO A 44 1.82 -26.04 -7.44
C PRO A 44 3.33 -25.94 -7.20
N VAL A 45 4.13 -26.89 -7.67
CA VAL A 45 5.61 -26.83 -7.60
C VAL A 45 6.20 -25.86 -8.63
N HIS A 46 5.51 -25.63 -9.75
CA HIS A 46 6.01 -24.82 -10.87
C HIS A 46 5.27 -23.48 -11.01
N ASP A 47 4.18 -23.28 -10.24
CA ASP A 47 3.37 -22.08 -10.31
C ASP A 47 3.97 -20.94 -9.48
N LYS A 48 4.68 -20.03 -10.17
CA LYS A 48 5.27 -18.83 -9.56
C LYS A 48 4.26 -17.93 -8.84
N TYR A 49 2.97 -17.98 -9.21
CA TYR A 49 1.96 -17.10 -8.62
C TYR A 49 1.55 -17.54 -7.21
N ILE A 50 1.88 -18.76 -6.79
CA ILE A 50 1.66 -19.18 -5.40
C ILE A 50 2.47 -18.30 -4.44
N ASP A 51 3.73 -18.01 -4.78
CA ASP A 51 4.60 -17.15 -3.97
C ASP A 51 4.29 -15.66 -4.10
N TYR A 52 3.33 -15.27 -4.95
CA TYR A 52 2.88 -13.88 -5.11
C TYR A 52 1.84 -13.49 -4.05
N TYR A 53 1.29 -14.44 -3.32
CA TYR A 53 0.30 -14.21 -2.27
C TYR A 53 0.69 -14.97 -1.00
N TYR A 54 0.06 -14.63 0.11
CA TYR A 54 0.21 -15.38 1.35
C TYR A 54 -0.81 -16.52 1.44
N PHE A 55 -0.34 -17.76 1.36
CA PHE A 55 -1.15 -18.97 1.57
C PHE A 55 -0.65 -19.79 2.78
N THR A 56 -1.57 -20.47 3.46
CA THR A 56 -1.26 -21.38 4.60
C THR A 56 -2.25 -22.54 4.66
N ASP A 57 -1.84 -23.66 5.27
CA ASP A 57 -2.70 -24.83 5.53
C ASP A 57 -3.67 -24.59 6.70
N GLU A 58 -3.25 -23.81 7.69
CA GLU A 58 -4.02 -23.55 8.90
C GLU A 58 -4.29 -22.06 9.06
N LYS A 59 -5.52 -21.72 9.46
CA LYS A 59 -5.89 -20.33 9.74
C LYS A 59 -5.04 -19.79 10.89
N PRO A 60 -4.26 -18.71 10.71
CA PRO A 60 -3.52 -18.10 11.79
C PRO A 60 -4.46 -17.62 12.90
N VAL A 61 -4.09 -17.91 14.15
CA VAL A 61 -4.88 -17.57 15.34
C VAL A 61 -4.78 -16.08 15.64
N GLY A 62 -5.87 -15.48 16.13
CA GLY A 62 -5.89 -14.08 16.57
C GLY A 62 -6.05 -13.06 15.44
N THR A 63 -6.35 -13.51 14.21
CA THR A 63 -6.61 -12.63 13.08
C THR A 63 -7.88 -13.03 12.29
N ASN A 64 -8.57 -12.02 11.78
CA ASN A 64 -9.72 -12.16 10.89
C ASN A 64 -9.39 -11.91 9.42
N SER A 65 -8.13 -11.63 9.09
CA SER A 65 -7.66 -11.34 7.72
C SER A 65 -7.35 -12.58 6.89
N TRP A 66 -7.83 -13.77 7.27
CA TRP A 66 -7.55 -15.01 6.56
C TRP A 66 -8.84 -15.71 6.17
N TYR A 67 -8.95 -15.98 4.87
CA TYR A 67 -10.14 -16.54 4.22
C TYR A 67 -9.83 -17.89 3.59
N ARG A 68 -10.82 -18.78 3.58
CA ARG A 68 -10.63 -20.16 3.14
C ARG A 68 -10.69 -20.25 1.62
N ILE A 69 -9.80 -21.06 1.04
CA ILE A 69 -9.78 -21.39 -0.39
C ILE A 69 -9.80 -22.91 -0.56
N GLY A 70 -10.88 -23.42 -1.17
CA GLY A 70 -11.13 -24.86 -1.22
C GLY A 70 -11.34 -25.48 0.17
N SER A 71 -10.92 -26.73 0.35
CA SER A 71 -11.10 -27.46 1.61
C SER A 71 -9.99 -27.18 2.63
N ASN A 72 -8.73 -27.03 2.22
CA ASN A 72 -7.60 -27.18 3.16
C ASN A 72 -6.59 -26.03 3.13
N ARG A 73 -6.92 -24.89 2.54
CA ARG A 73 -6.01 -23.76 2.42
C ARG A 73 -6.68 -22.45 2.83
N TRP A 74 -5.87 -21.50 3.26
CA TRP A 74 -6.26 -20.14 3.59
C TRP A 74 -5.36 -19.16 2.85
N TYR A 75 -5.90 -17.99 2.52
CA TYR A 75 -5.13 -16.86 2.00
C TYR A 75 -5.37 -15.61 2.84
N GLN A 76 -4.39 -14.73 2.87
CA GLN A 76 -4.50 -13.45 3.58
C GLN A 76 -5.20 -12.41 2.72
N ALA A 77 -6.10 -11.64 3.32
CA ALA A 77 -6.74 -10.47 2.75
C ALA A 77 -7.10 -9.51 3.89
N VAL A 78 -6.45 -8.34 4.00
CA VAL A 78 -6.62 -7.44 5.15
C VAL A 78 -7.90 -6.62 5.04
N PHE A 79 -8.26 -6.22 3.82
CA PHE A 79 -9.38 -5.31 3.58
C PHE A 79 -10.72 -6.03 3.36
N SER A 80 -10.73 -7.07 2.53
CA SER A 80 -11.92 -7.85 2.15
C SER A 80 -11.49 -9.18 1.56
N GLU A 81 -12.30 -10.23 1.66
CA GLU A 81 -12.03 -11.53 1.00
C GLU A 81 -11.79 -11.41 -0.51
N GLN A 82 -12.31 -10.36 -1.14
CA GLN A 82 -12.13 -10.11 -2.57
C GLN A 82 -10.77 -9.46 -2.91
N MET A 83 -9.97 -9.13 -1.90
CA MET A 83 -8.71 -8.38 -1.99
C MET A 83 -7.55 -9.18 -1.37
N PRO A 84 -7.16 -10.33 -1.93
CA PRO A 84 -6.01 -11.10 -1.46
C PRO A 84 -4.71 -10.26 -1.45
N GLU A 85 -3.99 -10.35 -0.33
CA GLU A 85 -2.71 -9.66 -0.09
C GLU A 85 -1.61 -10.20 -1.01
N LEU A 86 -0.91 -9.28 -1.66
CA LEU A 86 0.29 -9.59 -2.43
C LEU A 86 1.50 -9.70 -1.50
N ASN A 87 2.34 -10.70 -1.76
CA ASN A 87 3.55 -10.95 -0.99
C ASN A 87 4.68 -10.03 -1.45
N LEU A 88 4.75 -8.84 -0.84
CA LEU A 88 5.81 -7.87 -1.13
C LEU A 88 7.18 -8.26 -0.53
N ASP A 89 7.32 -9.37 0.21
CA ASP A 89 8.66 -9.94 0.50
C ASP A 89 9.25 -10.61 -0.74
N ASN A 90 8.41 -11.02 -1.70
CA ASN A 90 8.86 -11.62 -2.94
C ASN A 90 9.32 -10.55 -3.92
N SER A 91 10.64 -10.51 -4.19
CA SER A 91 11.24 -9.59 -5.16
C SER A 91 10.61 -9.66 -6.56
N ALA A 92 10.09 -10.83 -6.98
CA ALA A 92 9.41 -10.96 -8.26
C ALA A 92 8.12 -10.12 -8.31
N VAL A 93 7.37 -10.05 -7.20
CA VAL A 93 6.16 -9.20 -7.09
C VAL A 93 6.55 -7.73 -7.18
N ARG A 94 7.61 -7.31 -6.46
CA ARG A 94 8.12 -5.92 -6.54
C ARG A 94 8.51 -5.55 -7.97
N SER A 95 9.18 -6.45 -8.69
CA SER A 95 9.54 -6.23 -10.09
C SER A 95 8.35 -6.23 -11.05
N GLU A 96 7.25 -6.93 -10.75
CA GLU A 96 6.02 -6.75 -11.54
C GLU A 96 5.45 -5.34 -11.36
N PHE A 97 5.52 -4.75 -10.16
CA PHE A 97 5.09 -3.36 -9.94
C PHE A 97 5.98 -2.33 -10.61
N GLU A 98 7.30 -2.58 -10.70
CA GLU A 98 8.22 -1.77 -11.51
C GLU A 98 7.78 -1.74 -12.99
N LYS A 99 7.44 -2.90 -13.56
CA LYS A 99 6.91 -3.00 -14.95
C LYS A 99 5.55 -2.33 -15.12
N ILE A 100 4.67 -2.43 -14.12
CA ILE A 100 3.37 -1.74 -14.13
C ILE A 100 3.59 -0.22 -14.09
N ALA A 101 4.54 0.26 -13.31
CA ALA A 101 4.92 1.66 -13.29
C ALA A 101 5.45 2.11 -14.66
N ASP A 102 6.36 1.34 -15.27
CA ASP A 102 6.90 1.62 -16.60
C ASP A 102 5.78 1.75 -17.63
N PHE A 103 4.84 0.80 -17.64
CA PHE A 103 3.69 0.82 -18.54
C PHE A 103 2.89 2.13 -18.45
N TRP A 104 2.62 2.61 -17.23
CA TRP A 104 1.86 3.84 -17.03
C TRP A 104 2.66 5.10 -17.31
N LEU A 105 3.95 5.13 -16.96
CA LEU A 105 4.84 6.25 -17.27
C LEU A 105 5.03 6.39 -18.79
N GLU A 106 5.19 5.29 -19.52
CA GLU A 106 5.22 5.27 -21.00
C GLU A 106 3.93 5.80 -21.63
N LYS A 107 2.79 5.65 -20.93
CA LYS A 107 1.48 6.18 -21.34
C LYS A 107 1.28 7.65 -20.96
N GLY A 108 2.26 8.29 -20.32
CA GLY A 108 2.24 9.70 -19.95
C GLY A 108 1.70 9.99 -18.54
N ALA A 109 1.61 8.98 -17.66
CA ALA A 109 1.44 9.24 -16.23
C ALA A 109 2.65 10.06 -15.73
N GLY A 110 2.38 11.06 -14.90
CA GLY A 110 3.42 11.87 -14.23
C GLY A 110 3.80 11.33 -12.86
N GLY A 111 3.27 10.16 -12.48
CA GLY A 111 3.53 9.49 -11.22
C GLY A 111 2.30 8.87 -10.58
N PHE A 112 2.40 8.53 -9.29
CA PHE A 112 1.51 7.57 -8.65
C PHE A 112 1.00 8.05 -7.28
N ARG A 113 -0.27 7.75 -7.00
CA ARG A 113 -0.77 7.67 -5.62
C ARG A 113 -0.68 6.21 -5.19
N LEU A 114 0.07 5.93 -4.14
CA LEU A 114 0.22 4.57 -3.59
C LEU A 114 -0.83 4.34 -2.51
N ASP A 115 -1.73 3.40 -2.76
CA ASP A 115 -2.77 2.97 -1.84
C ASP A 115 -2.20 2.18 -0.66
N ALA A 116 -2.77 2.38 0.53
CA ALA A 116 -2.57 1.54 1.71
C ALA A 116 -1.09 1.21 2.03
N VAL A 117 -0.17 2.15 1.84
CA VAL A 117 1.28 1.95 2.03
C VAL A 117 1.63 1.44 3.43
N LYS A 118 0.86 1.87 4.44
CA LYS A 118 0.97 1.39 5.82
C LYS A 118 0.79 -0.14 5.94
N GLU A 119 -0.06 -0.71 5.09
CA GLU A 119 -0.51 -2.10 5.19
C GLU A 119 0.32 -3.08 4.35
N TYR A 120 1.26 -2.60 3.52
CA TYR A 120 2.20 -3.46 2.77
C TYR A 120 2.82 -4.53 3.68
N PHE A 121 3.19 -4.12 4.89
CA PHE A 121 3.45 -4.96 6.03
C PHE A 121 2.84 -4.31 7.28
N SER A 122 1.60 -4.71 7.63
CA SER A 122 0.89 -4.18 8.79
C SER A 122 1.75 -4.19 10.06
N GLY A 123 1.95 -3.01 10.64
CA GLY A 123 2.75 -2.83 11.86
C GLY A 123 4.27 -2.86 11.67
N ASN A 124 4.78 -2.95 10.45
CA ASN A 124 6.21 -2.96 10.14
C ASN A 124 6.60 -1.81 9.18
N PRO A 125 6.74 -0.57 9.70
CA PRO A 125 7.07 0.58 8.87
C PRO A 125 8.44 0.48 8.20
N GLU A 126 9.40 -0.25 8.78
CA GLU A 126 10.74 -0.41 8.22
C GLU A 126 10.70 -1.19 6.90
N LYS A 127 9.94 -2.30 6.86
CA LYS A 127 9.73 -3.04 5.61
C LYS A 127 8.94 -2.24 4.58
N ASN A 128 7.94 -1.46 5.01
CA ASN A 128 7.19 -0.60 4.08
C ASN A 128 8.13 0.44 3.44
N ILE A 129 9.00 1.06 4.24
CA ILE A 129 10.01 2.02 3.78
C ILE A 129 10.98 1.36 2.79
N GLU A 130 11.38 0.11 3.02
CA GLU A 130 12.24 -0.64 2.11
C GLU A 130 11.59 -0.83 0.72
N VAL A 131 10.33 -1.29 0.68
CA VAL A 131 9.57 -1.45 -0.58
C VAL A 131 9.44 -0.13 -1.30
N LEU A 132 9.08 0.94 -0.58
CA LEU A 132 8.97 2.27 -1.17
C LEU A 132 10.31 2.77 -1.70
N ASN A 133 11.40 2.54 -0.98
CA ASN A 133 12.71 3.01 -1.42
C ASN A 133 13.13 2.37 -2.75
N GLN A 134 12.86 1.07 -2.90
CA GLN A 134 13.07 0.38 -4.16
C GLN A 134 12.19 0.98 -5.27
N PHE A 135 10.89 1.11 -5.02
CA PHE A 135 9.92 1.62 -6.01
C PHE A 135 10.24 3.07 -6.43
N MET A 136 10.60 3.93 -5.48
CA MET A 136 11.00 5.32 -5.72
C MET A 136 12.26 5.39 -6.58
N LYS A 137 13.29 4.59 -6.26
CA LYS A 137 14.52 4.54 -7.07
C LYS A 137 14.24 4.15 -8.51
N HIS A 138 13.39 3.15 -8.73
CA HIS A 138 12.97 2.73 -10.07
C HIS A 138 12.25 3.88 -10.80
N CYS A 139 11.19 4.43 -10.20
CA CYS A 139 10.41 5.53 -10.76
C CYS A 139 11.27 6.73 -11.16
N LYS A 140 12.19 7.16 -10.29
CA LYS A 140 13.09 8.30 -10.55
C LYS A 140 14.17 7.99 -11.60
N THR A 141 14.52 6.71 -11.77
CA THR A 141 15.43 6.28 -12.85
C THR A 141 14.75 6.36 -14.21
N VAL A 142 13.47 5.98 -14.28
CA VAL A 142 12.65 6.01 -15.50
C VAL A 142 12.27 7.44 -15.87
N ASP A 143 11.76 8.21 -14.91
CA ASP A 143 11.48 9.63 -15.05
C ASP A 143 11.85 10.38 -13.75
N PRO A 144 12.91 11.20 -13.75
CA PRO A 144 13.28 12.01 -12.59
C PRO A 144 12.17 12.93 -12.07
N LYS A 145 11.16 13.25 -12.90
CA LYS A 145 10.00 14.06 -12.54
C LYS A 145 8.80 13.25 -12.03
N CYS A 146 8.88 11.91 -12.04
CA CYS A 146 7.81 11.05 -11.53
C CYS A 146 7.50 11.41 -10.08
N TYR A 147 6.28 11.88 -9.81
CA TYR A 147 5.84 12.29 -8.47
C TYR A 147 5.06 11.18 -7.79
N VAL A 148 5.45 10.81 -6.58
CA VAL A 148 4.79 9.73 -5.82
C VAL A 148 4.27 10.25 -4.49
N VAL A 149 2.99 10.03 -4.23
CA VAL A 149 2.34 10.32 -2.94
C VAL A 149 1.81 9.04 -2.30
N GLY A 150 2.17 8.78 -1.06
CA GLY A 150 1.78 7.57 -0.32
C GLY A 150 0.63 7.80 0.64
N GLU A 151 -0.25 6.82 0.76
CA GLU A 151 -1.26 6.77 1.80
C GLU A 151 -0.77 6.03 3.04
N VAL A 152 -0.40 6.79 4.08
CA VAL A 152 0.03 6.24 5.37
C VAL A 152 -0.86 6.83 6.47
N TRP A 153 -1.94 6.12 6.81
CA TRP A 153 -2.86 6.57 7.86
C TRP A 153 -2.28 6.30 9.25
N GLU A 154 -1.43 7.22 9.70
CA GLU A 154 -0.65 7.15 10.93
C GLU A 154 -0.58 8.50 11.65
N SER A 155 -0.05 8.46 12.88
CA SER A 155 0.33 9.68 13.60
C SER A 155 1.44 10.46 12.89
N PHE A 156 1.56 11.76 13.19
CA PHE A 156 2.57 12.64 12.62
C PHE A 156 4.00 12.09 12.74
N THR A 157 4.35 11.60 13.92
CA THR A 157 5.68 11.03 14.19
C THR A 157 5.96 9.78 13.37
N ASN A 158 4.93 9.01 13.02
CA ASN A 158 5.07 7.75 12.31
C ASN A 158 5.06 7.93 10.79
N TYR A 159 4.10 8.69 10.23
CA TYR A 159 4.04 8.85 8.77
C TYR A 159 5.27 9.62 8.25
N THR A 160 5.81 10.57 9.01
CA THR A 160 6.97 11.35 8.56
C THR A 160 8.23 10.49 8.35
N LYS A 161 8.35 9.33 9.03
CA LYS A 161 9.46 8.38 8.80
C LYS A 161 9.50 7.86 7.38
N TYR A 162 8.35 7.80 6.70
CA TYR A 162 8.26 7.26 5.34
C TYR A 162 8.99 8.12 4.32
N TYR A 163 9.25 9.40 4.60
CA TYR A 163 10.08 10.25 3.74
C TYR A 163 11.53 9.79 3.63
N SER A 164 12.03 8.97 4.56
CA SER A 164 13.34 8.32 4.43
C SER A 164 13.43 7.35 3.24
N SER A 165 12.29 6.91 2.68
CA SER A 165 12.26 6.11 1.45
C SER A 165 12.60 6.91 0.20
N GLY A 166 12.58 8.25 0.26
CA GLY A 166 12.71 9.13 -0.90
C GLY A 166 11.39 9.42 -1.61
N ILE A 167 10.24 9.03 -1.03
CA ILE A 167 8.91 9.40 -1.51
C ILE A 167 8.73 10.93 -1.49
N ASP A 168 8.06 11.47 -2.51
CA ASP A 168 7.88 12.92 -2.63
C ASP A 168 6.91 13.45 -1.56
N SER A 169 5.81 12.73 -1.33
CA SER A 169 4.78 13.12 -0.37
C SER A 169 4.13 11.94 0.35
N VAL A 170 3.58 12.22 1.51
CA VAL A 170 2.66 11.32 2.24
C VAL A 170 1.44 12.13 2.64
N PHE A 171 0.24 11.58 2.44
CA PHE A 171 -0.99 12.29 2.79
C PHE A 171 -1.02 12.68 4.27
N GLY A 172 -1.19 13.98 4.54
CA GLY A 172 -1.16 14.57 5.87
C GLY A 172 -2.44 14.32 6.66
N PHE A 173 -2.77 13.07 6.98
CA PHE A 173 -4.00 12.69 7.70
C PHE A 173 -4.18 13.40 9.05
N THR A 174 -3.10 13.78 9.72
CA THR A 174 -3.15 14.57 10.97
C THR A 174 -3.65 16.01 10.77
N MET A 175 -3.55 16.53 9.55
CA MET A 175 -4.09 17.85 9.17
C MET A 175 -5.53 17.74 8.66
N ALA A 176 -5.88 16.62 8.04
CA ALA A 176 -7.14 16.38 7.34
C ALA A 176 -8.26 15.81 8.24
N GLN A 177 -9.47 15.69 7.67
CA GLN A 177 -10.67 15.16 8.33
C GLN A 177 -11.19 16.03 9.48
N GLU A 178 -12.32 15.61 10.07
CA GLU A 178 -12.98 16.32 11.18
C GLU A 178 -12.10 16.44 12.43
N SER A 179 -11.26 15.43 12.69
CA SER A 179 -10.35 15.43 13.84
C SER A 179 -9.00 16.10 13.55
N GLY A 180 -8.74 16.48 12.30
CA GLY A 180 -7.49 17.11 11.87
C GLY A 180 -7.34 18.55 12.30
N LYS A 181 -6.11 19.05 12.21
CA LYS A 181 -5.77 20.42 12.61
C LYS A 181 -6.55 21.48 11.80
N ILE A 182 -6.78 21.26 10.51
CA ILE A 182 -7.49 22.21 9.64
C ILE A 182 -8.92 22.41 10.14
N ALA A 183 -9.68 21.32 10.30
CA ALA A 183 -11.07 21.37 10.74
C ALA A 183 -11.20 21.92 12.17
N LYS A 184 -10.32 21.49 13.09
CA LYS A 184 -10.29 22.03 14.47
C LYS A 184 -10.10 23.54 14.50
N THR A 185 -9.19 24.06 13.69
CA THR A 185 -8.90 25.49 13.61
C THR A 185 -10.05 26.28 12.99
N ILE A 186 -10.64 25.80 11.90
CA ILE A 186 -11.78 26.49 11.24
C ILE A 186 -13.02 26.47 12.13
N ASN A 187 -13.34 25.33 12.73
CA ASN A 187 -14.55 25.18 13.55
C ASN A 187 -14.41 25.74 14.97
N GLY A 188 -13.20 26.17 15.38
CA GLY A 188 -12.93 26.58 16.74
C GLY A 188 -13.18 25.47 17.78
N LYS A 189 -13.02 24.20 17.41
CA LYS A 189 -13.31 23.04 18.28
C LYS A 189 -12.06 22.35 18.78
N GLY A 190 -12.09 21.91 20.04
CA GLY A 190 -11.00 21.18 20.70
C GLY A 190 -9.88 22.07 21.24
N ALA A 191 -8.88 21.45 21.87
CA ALA A 191 -7.67 22.14 22.30
C ALA A 191 -6.83 22.57 21.08
N ASP A 192 -6.05 23.65 21.25
CA ASP A 192 -5.11 24.12 20.23
C ASP A 192 -5.75 24.48 18.87
N ASN A 193 -6.96 25.04 18.90
CA ASN A 193 -7.74 25.46 17.72
C ASN A 193 -7.34 26.84 17.16
N SER A 194 -6.38 27.55 17.76
CA SER A 194 -6.01 28.90 17.30
C SER A 194 -5.24 28.88 15.98
N VAL A 195 -5.34 29.99 15.23
CA VAL A 195 -4.52 30.22 14.02
C VAL A 195 -3.02 30.14 14.33
N LYS A 196 -2.61 30.64 15.51
CA LYS A 196 -1.21 30.52 15.98
C LYS A 196 -0.79 29.06 16.10
N SER A 197 -1.65 28.21 16.66
CA SER A 197 -1.35 26.79 16.81
C SER A 197 -1.34 26.05 15.47
N PHE A 198 -2.21 26.42 14.53
CA PHE A 198 -2.15 25.92 13.16
C PHE A 198 -0.82 26.29 12.48
N ALA A 199 -0.39 27.54 12.57
CA ALA A 199 0.89 27.99 12.02
C ALA A 199 2.08 27.23 12.64
N GLN A 200 2.06 27.01 13.96
CA GLN A 200 3.08 26.20 14.64
C GLN A 200 3.09 24.75 14.15
N ALA A 201 1.92 24.16 13.90
CA ALA A 201 1.83 22.81 13.34
C ALA A 201 2.41 22.73 11.93
N MET A 202 2.12 23.70 11.05
CA MET A 202 2.72 23.75 9.70
C MET A 202 4.24 23.87 9.75
N VAL A 203 4.78 24.78 10.58
CA VAL A 203 6.24 24.91 10.77
C VAL A 203 6.86 23.60 11.28
N THR A 204 6.18 22.91 12.19
CA THR A 204 6.65 21.63 12.73
C THR A 204 6.67 20.54 11.66
N VAL A 205 5.66 20.48 10.80
CA VAL A 205 5.62 19.54 9.67
C VAL A 205 6.81 19.81 8.75
N GLU A 206 6.95 21.03 8.24
CA GLU A 206 8.04 21.44 7.33
C GLU A 206 9.42 21.11 7.90
N GLN A 207 9.70 21.49 9.15
CA GLN A 207 10.98 21.18 9.80
C GLN A 207 11.24 19.67 9.92
N LYS A 208 10.18 18.89 10.19
CA LYS A 208 10.33 17.43 10.33
C LYS A 208 10.54 16.77 8.99
N LEU A 209 9.85 17.20 7.94
CA LEU A 209 10.03 16.69 6.59
C LEU A 209 11.44 17.00 6.06
N ALA A 210 11.92 18.23 6.24
CA ALA A 210 13.27 18.64 5.89
C ALA A 210 14.36 17.84 6.63
N SER A 211 14.06 17.25 7.79
CA SER A 211 15.00 16.37 8.48
C SER A 211 15.19 14.99 7.82
N TYR A 212 14.29 14.60 6.91
CA TYR A 212 14.37 13.33 6.18
C TYR A 212 14.76 13.51 4.72
N SER A 213 14.27 14.56 4.05
CA SER A 213 14.55 14.82 2.63
C SER A 213 14.41 16.31 2.32
N ASP A 214 15.40 16.84 1.59
CA ASP A 214 15.40 18.23 1.10
C ASP A 214 14.36 18.46 -0.01
N THR A 215 13.83 17.39 -0.61
CA THR A 215 12.83 17.44 -1.69
C THR A 215 11.45 16.98 -1.24
N ALA A 216 11.26 16.74 0.07
CA ALA A 216 9.96 16.37 0.61
C ALA A 216 8.93 17.49 0.35
N ILE A 217 7.72 17.10 -0.03
CA ILE A 217 6.60 18.00 -0.26
C ILE A 217 5.48 17.59 0.71
N ASP A 218 5.05 18.51 1.58
CA ASP A 218 3.88 18.25 2.42
C ASP A 218 2.61 18.13 1.57
N ALA A 219 1.69 17.25 1.98
CA ALA A 219 0.43 16.99 1.29
C ALA A 219 -0.77 17.07 2.24
N PRO A 220 -1.07 18.25 2.82
CA PRO A 220 -2.27 18.45 3.61
C PRO A 220 -3.51 18.47 2.70
N PHE A 221 -4.64 18.00 3.22
CA PHE A 221 -5.91 17.96 2.50
C PHE A 221 -7.08 18.11 3.47
N ILE A 222 -8.30 18.29 2.95
CA ILE A 222 -9.51 18.43 3.77
C ILE A 222 -10.23 17.09 3.92
N GLY A 223 -10.50 16.43 2.79
CA GLY A 223 -11.10 15.10 2.72
C GLY A 223 -10.82 14.44 1.37
N ASN A 224 -11.00 13.14 1.31
CA ASN A 224 -10.85 12.26 0.14
C ASN A 224 -12.09 11.34 0.02
N HIS A 225 -11.99 10.30 -0.83
CA HIS A 225 -13.07 9.35 -1.08
C HIS A 225 -13.43 8.46 0.12
N ASP A 226 -12.56 8.35 1.13
CA ASP A 226 -12.78 7.55 2.34
C ASP A 226 -13.37 8.37 3.50
N THR A 227 -13.53 9.69 3.31
CA THR A 227 -13.88 10.62 4.38
C THR A 227 -15.18 11.35 4.10
N ASN A 228 -15.77 11.90 5.16
CA ASN A 228 -16.93 12.78 5.04
C ASN A 228 -16.63 13.97 4.10
N ARG A 229 -17.69 14.50 3.47
CA ARG A 229 -17.55 15.67 2.59
C ARG A 229 -17.02 16.87 3.35
N GLY A 230 -16.18 17.67 2.70
CA GLY A 230 -15.58 18.88 3.28
C GLY A 230 -16.60 19.86 3.87
N ALA A 231 -17.77 20.02 3.25
CA ALA A 231 -18.85 20.86 3.78
C ALA A 231 -19.33 20.41 5.18
N GLY A 232 -19.47 19.09 5.39
CA GLY A 232 -19.82 18.53 6.70
C GLY A 232 -18.68 18.63 7.71
N ILE A 233 -17.42 18.51 7.25
CA ILE A 233 -16.23 18.64 8.11
C ILE A 233 -16.06 20.08 8.61
N LEU A 234 -16.30 21.08 7.77
CA LEU A 234 -16.04 22.49 8.06
C LEU A 234 -17.23 23.24 8.66
N GLY A 235 -18.33 22.55 8.96
CA GLY A 235 -19.45 23.10 9.73
C GLY A 235 -20.18 24.27 9.06
N TYR A 236 -20.21 24.31 7.73
CA TYR A 236 -21.03 25.26 6.95
C TYR A 236 -22.51 24.87 6.94
#